data_AF-A0A173LLM0-F1
#
_entry.id   AF-A0A173LLM0-F1
#
_cell.length_a   1.000
_cell.length_b   1.000
_cell.length_c   1.000
_cell.angle_alpha   90.00
_cell.angle_beta   90.00
_cell.angle_gamma   90.00
#
_symmetry.space_group_name_H-M   'P 1'
#
loop_
_entity.id
_entity.type
_entity.pdbx_description
1 polymer ?
#
loop_
_entity_poly.entity_id
_entity_poly.type
_entity_poly.pdbx_seq_one_letter_code
_entity_poly.pdbx_strand_id
1 'polypeptide(L)' 'MTSRLHLPEGTVVLTEAEATSISERAFMLRCAAEDLQTAVDEGASTKEIGDLAAKLVRSAREAERIR' A
#
# COMPACT_ATOMS: atom_id res chain seq x y z
N MET A 1 -10.05 -21.00 -26.74
CA MET A 1 -10.89 -19.81 -26.92
C MET A 1 -10.21 -18.61 -26.27
N THR A 2 -9.08 -18.14 -26.85
CA THR A 2 -8.43 -16.90 -26.40
C THR A 2 -9.21 -15.73 -26.97
N SER A 3 -10.00 -15.08 -26.13
CA SER A 3 -10.64 -13.80 -26.48
C SER A 3 -9.55 -12.82 -26.92
N ARG A 4 -9.65 -12.31 -28.15
CA ARG A 4 -8.94 -11.09 -28.56
C ARG A 4 -9.56 -9.93 -27.79
N LEU A 5 -9.15 -9.74 -26.55
CA LEU A 5 -9.47 -8.51 -25.83
C LEU A 5 -8.72 -7.37 -26.52
N HIS A 6 -9.46 -6.53 -27.24
CA HIS A 6 -8.99 -5.20 -27.59
C HIS A 6 -8.96 -4.38 -26.30
N LEU A 7 -7.83 -4.43 -25.61
CA LEU A 7 -7.60 -3.63 -24.41
C LEU A 7 -7.23 -2.20 -24.84
N PRO A 8 -7.81 -1.18 -24.21
CA PRO A 8 -7.36 0.20 -24.39
C PRO A 8 -5.85 0.35 -24.14
N GLU A 9 -5.22 1.32 -24.80
CA GLU A 9 -3.83 1.68 -24.52
C GLU A 9 -3.67 2.03 -23.03
N GLY A 10 -2.57 1.56 -22.42
CA GLY A 10 -2.30 1.74 -21.00
C GLY A 10 -2.98 0.71 -20.09
N THR A 11 -3.69 -0.28 -20.63
CA THR A 11 -4.23 -1.37 -19.80
C THR A 11 -3.12 -2.20 -19.18
N VAL A 12 -3.18 -2.38 -17.86
CA VAL A 12 -2.35 -3.33 -17.11
C VAL A 12 -3.19 -4.55 -16.76
N VAL A 13 -2.76 -5.73 -17.18
CA VAL A 13 -3.40 -7.00 -16.81
C VAL A 13 -2.56 -7.66 -15.74
N LEU A 14 -3.20 -7.96 -14.61
CA LEU A 14 -2.59 -8.63 -13.47
C LEU A 14 -3.18 -10.03 -13.33
N THR A 15 -2.36 -10.96 -12.87
CA THR A 15 -2.84 -12.22 -12.30
C THR A 15 -3.62 -11.95 -11.01
N GLU A 16 -4.44 -12.90 -10.60
CA GLU A 16 -5.14 -12.84 -9.31
C GLU A 16 -4.16 -12.71 -8.13
N ALA A 17 -3.02 -13.41 -8.20
CA ALA A 17 -1.97 -13.34 -7.19
C ALA A 17 -1.34 -11.94 -7.11
N GLU A 18 -1.03 -11.32 -8.25
CA GLU A 18 -0.49 -9.95 -8.30
C GLU A 18 -1.52 -8.93 -7.79
N ALA A 19 -2.79 -9.04 -8.18
CA ALA A 19 -3.85 -8.16 -7.72
C ALA A 19 -4.07 -8.27 -6.20
N THR A 20 -4.06 -9.49 -5.67
CA THR A 20 -4.16 -9.75 -4.22
C THR A 20 -2.96 -9.15 -3.49
N SER A 21 -1.75 -9.41 -3.99
CA SER A 21 -0.52 -8.91 -3.38
C SER A 21 -0.46 -7.38 -3.33
N ILE A 22 -0.89 -6.69 -4.39
CA ILE A 22 -0.99 -5.22 -4.40
C ILE A 22 -2.04 -4.75 -3.38
N SER A 23 -3.21 -5.40 -3.34
CA SER A 23 -4.30 -5.04 -2.42
C SER A 23 -3.88 -5.19 -0.95
N GLU A 24 -3.15 -6.25 -0.61
CA GLU A 24 -2.60 -6.47 0.73
C GLU A 24 -1.59 -5.38 1.12
N ARG A 25 -0.66 -5.02 0.21
CA ARG A 25 0.30 -3.94 0.48
C ARG A 25 -0.38 -2.58 0.62
N ALA A 26 -1.40 -2.30 -0.18
CA ALA A 26 -2.19 -1.08 -0.06
C ALA A 26 -2.96 -1.03 1.26
N PHE A 27 -3.51 -2.18 1.70
CA PHE A 27 -4.15 -2.29 3.01
C PHE A 27 -3.15 -2.00 4.15
N MET A 28 -1.97 -2.63 4.12
CA MET A 28 -0.92 -2.41 5.11
C MET A 28 -0.41 -0.96 5.15
N LEU A 29 -0.31 -0.31 3.98
CA LEU A 29 0.02 1.11 3.88
C LEU A 29 -1.03 1.98 4.57
N ARG A 30 -2.31 1.76 4.28
CA ARG A 30 -3.41 2.50 4.93
C ARG A 30 -3.40 2.30 6.44
N CYS A 31 -3.27 1.07 6.93
CA CYS A 31 -3.21 0.81 8.36
C CYS A 31 -2.02 1.52 9.04
N ALA A 32 -0.84 1.54 8.41
CA ALA A 32 0.29 2.29 8.96
C ALA A 32 0.05 3.81 9.00
N ALA A 33 -0.74 4.35 8.07
CA ALA A 33 -1.13 5.76 8.08
C ALA A 33 -2.17 6.06 9.17
N GLU A 34 -3.15 5.17 9.33
CA GLU A 34 -4.17 5.25 10.38
C GLU A 34 -3.52 5.14 11.78
N ASP A 35 -2.57 4.21 11.98
CA ASP A 35 -1.79 4.09 13.23
C ASP A 35 -1.09 5.41 13.59
N LEU A 36 -0.44 6.04 12.59
CA LEU A 36 0.25 7.33 12.78
C LEU A 36 -0.73 8.45 13.11
N GLN A 37 -1.90 8.48 12.43
CA GLN A 37 -2.94 9.45 12.71
C GLN A 37 -3.44 9.33 14.15
N THR A 38 -3.78 8.12 14.59
CA THR A 38 -4.20 7.85 15.98
C THR A 38 -3.13 8.30 16.98
N ALA A 39 -1.85 7.99 16.74
CA ALA A 39 -0.77 8.42 17.64
C ALA A 39 -0.64 9.94 17.73
N VAL A 40 -0.84 10.66 16.62
CA VAL A 40 -0.86 12.14 16.63
C VAL A 40 -2.07 12.66 17.42
N ASP A 41 -3.25 12.11 17.18
CA ASP A 41 -4.49 12.54 17.83
C ASP A 41 -4.48 12.26 19.35
N GLU A 42 -3.81 11.19 19.78
CA GLU A 42 -3.64 10.82 21.19
C GLU A 42 -2.46 11.54 21.88
N GLY A 43 -1.71 12.38 21.16
CA GLY A 43 -0.58 13.11 21.72
C GLY A 43 0.62 12.22 22.09
N ALA A 44 0.85 11.16 21.31
CA ALA A 44 1.97 10.25 21.49
C ALA A 44 3.33 10.98 21.49
N SER A 45 4.33 10.32 22.06
CA SER A 45 5.68 10.90 22.13
C SER A 45 6.27 11.15 20.73
N THR A 46 7.14 12.15 20.60
CA THR A 46 7.86 12.42 19.34
C THR A 46 8.63 11.20 18.85
N LYS A 47 9.15 10.37 19.76
CA LYS A 47 9.82 9.12 19.41
C LYS A 47 8.85 8.14 18.74
N GLU A 48 7.68 7.93 19.33
CA GLU A 48 6.65 7.01 18.82
C GLU A 48 6.11 7.46 17.47
N ILE A 49 5.82 8.75 17.33
CA ILE A 49 5.44 9.36 16.05
C ILE A 49 6.53 9.12 15.00
N GLY A 50 7.81 9.30 15.36
CA GLY A 50 8.94 9.04 14.47
C GLY A 50 9.04 7.57 14.04
N ASP A 51 8.82 6.64 14.98
CA ASP A 51 8.85 5.19 14.72
C ASP A 51 7.69 4.76 13.79
N LEU A 52 6.49 5.31 14.00
CA LEU A 52 5.31 5.08 13.15
C LEU A 52 5.45 5.71 11.77
N ALA A 53 5.99 6.93 11.67
CA ALA A 53 6.31 7.57 10.39
C ALA A 53 7.32 6.74 9.59
N ALA A 54 8.34 6.18 10.25
CA ALA A 54 9.29 5.27 9.60
C ALA A 54 8.62 3.98 9.13
N LYS A 55 7.66 3.42 9.89
CA LYS A 55 6.85 2.26 9.47
C LYS A 55 6.00 2.60 8.24
N LEU A 56 5.32 3.74 8.25
CA LEU A 56 4.53 4.23 7.13
C LEU A 56 5.37 4.36 5.84
N VAL A 57 6.54 4.99 5.93
CA VAL A 57 7.46 5.12 4.78
C VAL A 57 7.93 3.76 4.27
N ARG A 58 8.19 2.79 5.16
CA ARG A 58 8.52 1.42 4.73
C ARG A 58 7.35 0.78 3.99
N SER A 59 6.14 0.84 4.54
CA SER A 59 4.93 0.29 3.88
C SER A 59 4.68 0.94 2.52
N ALA A 60 4.93 2.25 2.37
CA ALA A 60 4.79 2.94 1.09
C ALA A 60 5.77 2.40 0.03
N ARG A 61 7.04 2.22 0.40
CA ARG A 61 8.05 1.63 -0.47
C ARG A 61 7.72 0.19 -0.87
N GLU A 62 7.13 -0.60 0.05
CA GLU A 62 6.64 -1.93 -0.29
C GLU A 62 5.48 -1.85 -1.30
N ALA A 63 4.52 -0.95 -1.09
CA ALA A 63 3.36 -0.79 -1.96
C ALA A 63 3.74 -0.36 -3.40
N GLU A 64 4.81 0.42 -3.57
CA GLU A 64 5.35 0.83 -4.87
C GLU A 64 5.94 -0.33 -5.69
N ARG A 65 6.26 -1.47 -5.06
CA ARG A 65 6.80 -2.61 -5.79
C ARG A 65 5.72 -3.28 -6.61
N ILE A 66 5.76 -3.05 -7.91
CA ILE A 66 4.98 -3.77 -8.92
C ILE A 66 5.96 -4.73 -9.61
N ARG A 67 6.36 -5.79 -8.90
CA ARG A 67 7.08 -6.99 -9.39
C ARG A 67 7.52 -7.86 -8.21
#